data_AF-A0A953ITW7-F1
#
_entry.id   AF-A0A953ITW7-F1
#
_cell.length_a   1.000
_cell.length_b   1.000
_cell.length_c   1.000
_cell.angle_alpha   90.00
_cell.angle_beta   90.00
_cell.angle_gamma   90.00
#
_symmetry.space_group_name_H-M   'P 1'
#
loop_
_entity.id
_entity.type
_entity.pdbx_description
1 polymer ?
#
loop_
_entity_poly.entity_id
_entity_poly.type
_entity_poly.pdbx_seq_one_letter_code
_entity_poly.pdbx_strand_id
1 'polypeptide(L)'
;MSGKKVRVTHHAALHAYQELHDLWVKASPSRRQTTLDDYWHVLKSFADATGRKALTDIGRKDVIAFRDRLLEKGLSATTATHRVGILKTLFNVGIGYELLPVNPAVQVKTARQHGKARIPFSADDLARIFHSPLYAGHPLPQAGGREAAYWLPLLALFTGARVEELAQLLVKDVRHVPELGHYLNISDEAEHAKLKNAASRRRVPVHPVLVACGFIDYVQQVKDSRFLFPHLKPNPRGKLGGYFSNFFSRYLRRRVRITNKRKVFHSFRHTFKDACRKVGIEEAVHDALTGHTGNAVSRQYGNELYPLEPLFAAMERYDIADLDLSHLYKRPVAKPLRAGDIRLIAAFYGVLVAFTAARVRRDMAPFVVALCESAEAGIDVATNQLLYGRLPANKLLLVNAWIELHREELLASWQAGRLTGEYVKVEPLR
;
A
#
# COMPACT_ATOMS: atom_id res chain seq x y z
N MET A 1 -57.76 -22.08 32.89
CA MET A 1 -56.36 -22.51 32.67
C MET A 1 -55.53 -21.29 32.29
N SER A 2 -54.84 -20.69 33.27
CA SER A 2 -54.02 -19.50 33.07
C SER A 2 -52.56 -19.93 32.88
N GLY A 3 -52.02 -19.69 31.69
CA GLY A 3 -50.63 -20.01 31.36
C GLY A 3 -49.67 -19.13 32.15
N LYS A 4 -48.89 -19.75 33.05
CA LYS A 4 -47.77 -19.11 33.75
C LYS A 4 -46.73 -18.66 32.71
N LYS A 5 -46.66 -17.36 32.42
CA LYS A 5 -45.47 -16.74 31.81
C LYS A 5 -44.31 -16.88 32.80
N VAL A 6 -43.40 -17.79 32.49
CA VAL A 6 -42.12 -17.91 33.20
C VAL A 6 -41.37 -16.58 33.01
N ARG A 7 -41.22 -15.81 34.09
CA ARG A 7 -40.35 -14.63 34.11
C ARG A 7 -38.91 -15.13 34.03
N VAL A 8 -38.38 -15.23 32.81
CA VAL A 8 -36.94 -15.35 32.58
C VAL A 8 -36.30 -14.11 33.20
N THR A 9 -35.44 -14.31 34.20
CA THR A 9 -34.73 -13.20 34.86
C THR A 9 -33.80 -12.53 33.84
N HIS A 10 -33.63 -11.20 33.93
CA HIS A 10 -32.78 -10.42 33.01
C HIS A 10 -31.34 -10.93 32.87
N HIS A 11 -30.87 -11.72 33.85
CA HIS A 11 -29.56 -12.37 33.85
C HIS A 11 -29.53 -13.62 32.95
N ALA A 12 -30.52 -14.52 33.08
CA ALA A 12 -30.63 -15.74 32.28
C ALA A 12 -30.77 -15.47 30.78
N ALA A 13 -31.46 -14.38 30.42
CA ALA A 13 -31.64 -14.03 29.02
C ALA A 13 -30.32 -13.61 28.34
N LEU A 14 -29.46 -12.84 29.01
CA LEU A 14 -28.16 -12.44 28.43
C LEU A 14 -27.22 -13.65 28.25
N HIS A 15 -27.33 -14.64 29.13
CA HIS A 15 -26.59 -15.90 29.00
C HIS A 15 -26.93 -16.63 27.70
N ALA A 16 -28.19 -16.69 27.27
CA ALA A 16 -28.57 -17.34 26.02
C ALA A 16 -27.92 -16.68 24.78
N TYR A 17 -27.76 -15.35 24.78
CA TYR A 17 -27.03 -14.66 23.71
C TYR A 17 -25.52 -14.90 23.77
N GLN A 18 -24.95 -14.98 24.98
CA GLN A 18 -23.54 -15.33 25.15
C GLN A 18 -23.28 -16.75 24.64
N GLU A 19 -24.11 -17.71 25.02
CA GLU A 19 -24.04 -19.09 24.56
C GLU A 19 -24.11 -19.19 23.02
N LEU A 20 -25.04 -18.47 22.39
CA LEU A 20 -25.13 -18.39 20.94
C LEU A 20 -23.82 -17.87 20.29
N HIS A 21 -23.19 -16.86 20.89
CA HIS A 21 -21.92 -16.33 20.42
C HIS A 21 -20.79 -17.34 20.60
N ASP A 22 -20.70 -18.00 21.76
CA ASP A 22 -19.68 -18.99 22.08
C ASP A 22 -19.77 -20.21 21.14
N LEU A 23 -20.98 -20.66 20.81
CA LEU A 23 -21.22 -21.71 19.83
C LEU A 23 -20.71 -21.31 18.44
N TRP A 24 -20.97 -20.06 18.01
CA TRP A 24 -20.45 -19.57 16.74
C TRP A 24 -18.91 -19.41 16.75
N VAL A 25 -18.32 -18.98 17.86
CA VAL A 25 -16.85 -18.92 18.06
C VAL A 25 -16.26 -20.32 17.90
N LYS A 26 -16.82 -21.32 18.58
CA LYS A 26 -16.41 -22.73 18.49
C LYS A 26 -16.51 -23.27 17.05
N ALA A 27 -17.57 -22.91 16.34
CA ALA A 27 -17.76 -23.28 14.93
C ALA A 27 -16.88 -22.48 13.95
N SER A 28 -16.15 -21.46 14.42
CA SER A 28 -15.39 -20.52 13.59
C SER A 28 -13.93 -20.36 14.04
N PRO A 29 -13.15 -21.44 14.21
CA PRO A 29 -11.83 -21.40 14.86
C PRO A 29 -10.78 -20.54 14.14
N SER A 30 -10.94 -20.30 12.84
CA SER A 30 -10.00 -19.50 12.03
C SER A 30 -10.32 -18.00 11.99
N ARG A 31 -11.36 -17.54 12.69
CA ARG A 31 -11.75 -16.12 12.69
C ARG A 31 -10.85 -15.31 13.63
N ARG A 32 -10.59 -14.06 13.26
CA ARG A 32 -9.80 -13.13 14.07
C ARG A 32 -10.56 -12.68 15.31
N GLN A 33 -9.84 -12.47 16.40
CA GLN A 33 -10.39 -11.92 17.65
C GLN A 33 -11.25 -10.67 17.43
N THR A 34 -10.76 -9.71 16.64
CA THR A 34 -11.53 -8.48 16.34
C THR A 34 -12.88 -8.73 15.64
N THR A 35 -12.97 -9.81 14.87
CA THR A 35 -14.23 -10.23 14.24
C THR A 35 -15.14 -10.87 15.28
N LEU A 36 -14.58 -11.69 16.17
CA LEU A 36 -15.33 -12.29 17.28
C LEU A 36 -15.94 -11.20 18.17
N ASP A 37 -15.13 -10.20 18.53
CA ASP A 37 -15.54 -9.06 19.36
C ASP A 37 -16.63 -8.23 18.67
N ASP A 38 -16.49 -7.93 17.36
CA ASP A 38 -17.51 -7.17 16.61
C ASP A 38 -18.85 -7.93 16.56
N TYR A 39 -18.81 -9.25 16.35
CA TYR A 39 -20.00 -10.09 16.33
C TYR A 39 -20.69 -10.11 17.70
N TRP A 40 -19.91 -10.23 18.77
CA TRP A 40 -20.43 -10.13 20.14
C TRP A 40 -21.07 -8.76 20.41
N HIS A 41 -20.37 -7.67 20.07
CA HIS A 41 -20.88 -6.32 20.30
C HIS A 41 -22.19 -6.06 19.56
N VAL A 42 -22.34 -6.56 18.34
CA VAL A 42 -23.60 -6.45 17.59
C VAL A 42 -24.69 -7.29 18.24
N LEU A 43 -24.40 -8.53 18.63
CA LEU A 43 -25.38 -9.41 19.28
C LEU A 43 -25.86 -8.84 20.62
N LYS A 44 -24.92 -8.37 21.46
CA LYS A 44 -25.21 -7.71 22.72
C LYS A 44 -26.04 -6.44 22.51
N SER A 45 -25.66 -5.60 21.55
CA SER A 45 -26.43 -4.39 21.21
C SER A 45 -27.85 -4.71 20.71
N PHE A 46 -28.04 -5.84 20.02
CA PHE A 46 -29.35 -6.32 19.62
C PHE A 46 -30.16 -6.81 20.82
N ALA A 47 -29.57 -7.65 21.67
CA ALA A 47 -30.21 -8.14 22.89
C ALA A 47 -30.65 -6.98 23.80
N ASP A 48 -29.80 -5.98 24.04
CA ASP A 48 -30.17 -4.81 24.82
C ASP A 48 -31.28 -3.98 24.12
N ALA A 49 -31.31 -3.94 22.79
CA ALA A 49 -32.33 -3.20 22.05
C ALA A 49 -33.72 -3.87 22.05
N THR A 50 -33.78 -5.20 22.23
CA THR A 50 -35.02 -5.99 22.31
C THR A 50 -35.46 -6.26 23.75
N GLY A 51 -34.82 -5.63 24.75
CA GLY A 51 -35.10 -5.88 26.15
C GLY A 51 -34.66 -7.27 26.63
N ARG A 52 -33.70 -7.88 25.94
CA ARG A 52 -33.16 -9.23 26.18
C ARG A 52 -34.27 -10.28 26.15
N LYS A 53 -35.13 -10.17 25.14
CA LYS A 53 -36.16 -11.16 24.86
C LYS A 53 -35.51 -12.54 24.61
N ALA A 54 -36.19 -13.62 25.01
CA ALA A 54 -35.69 -14.98 24.79
C ALA A 54 -35.47 -15.25 23.29
N LEU A 55 -34.44 -16.04 22.95
CA LEU A 55 -34.08 -16.34 21.55
C LEU A 55 -35.25 -16.97 20.78
N THR A 56 -36.03 -17.82 21.44
CA THR A 56 -37.25 -18.46 20.91
C THR A 56 -38.36 -17.47 20.56
N ASP A 57 -38.39 -16.30 21.22
CA ASP A 57 -39.38 -15.26 21.04
C ASP A 57 -38.92 -14.16 20.06
N ILE A 58 -37.68 -14.22 19.57
CA ILE A 58 -37.17 -13.25 18.60
C ILE A 58 -37.85 -13.46 17.24
N GLY A 59 -38.57 -12.43 16.80
CA GLY A 59 -39.21 -12.37 15.50
C GLY A 59 -38.51 -11.46 14.52
N ARG A 60 -38.91 -11.54 13.25
CA ARG A 60 -38.46 -10.63 12.18
C ARG A 60 -38.71 -9.16 12.51
N LYS A 61 -39.82 -8.85 13.19
CA LYS A 61 -40.18 -7.50 13.64
C LYS A 61 -39.11 -6.91 14.57
N ASP A 62 -38.51 -7.73 15.43
CA ASP A 62 -37.45 -7.29 16.36
C ASP A 62 -36.17 -6.91 15.59
N VAL A 63 -35.80 -7.68 14.56
CA VAL A 63 -34.63 -7.38 13.71
C VAL A 63 -34.86 -6.12 12.86
N ILE A 64 -36.08 -5.93 12.35
CA ILE A 64 -36.48 -4.71 11.62
C ILE A 64 -36.39 -3.50 12.55
N ALA A 65 -36.98 -3.57 13.74
CA ALA A 65 -36.93 -2.49 14.73
C ALA A 65 -35.49 -2.15 15.14
N PHE A 66 -34.63 -3.16 15.30
CA PHE A 66 -33.20 -2.93 15.55
C PHE A 66 -32.52 -2.21 14.38
N ARG A 67 -32.74 -2.65 13.14
CA ARG A 67 -32.21 -1.98 11.93
C ARG A 67 -32.64 -0.51 11.89
N ASP A 68 -33.91 -0.24 12.12
CA ASP A 68 -34.47 1.11 12.02
C ASP A 68 -33.92 2.01 13.12
N ARG A 69 -33.81 1.49 14.36
CA ARG A 69 -33.15 2.18 15.47
C ARG A 69 -31.67 2.51 15.17
N LEU A 70 -30.95 1.67 14.42
CA LEU A 70 -29.57 1.99 14.01
C LEU A 70 -29.55 3.18 13.03
N LEU A 71 -30.49 3.23 12.09
CA LEU A 71 -30.61 4.33 11.13
C LEU A 71 -31.03 5.64 11.81
N GLU A 72 -31.99 5.59 12.74
CA GLU A 72 -32.43 6.72 13.55
C GLU A 72 -31.28 7.30 14.39
N LYS A 73 -30.38 6.44 14.88
CA LYS A 73 -29.13 6.85 15.56
C LYS A 73 -28.06 7.42 14.62
N GLY A 74 -28.36 7.59 13.34
CA GLY A 74 -27.47 8.20 12.35
C GLY A 74 -26.40 7.26 11.77
N LEU A 75 -26.50 5.94 11.98
CA LEU A 75 -25.59 5.00 11.31
C LEU A 75 -25.93 4.89 9.82
N SER A 76 -24.90 4.70 8.99
CA SER A 76 -25.10 4.50 7.56
C SER A 76 -25.91 3.23 7.26
N ALA A 77 -26.64 3.23 6.15
CA ALA A 77 -27.39 2.06 5.72
C ALA A 77 -26.50 0.83 5.47
N THR A 78 -25.27 1.04 4.98
CA THR A 78 -24.26 -0.03 4.86
C THR A 78 -23.89 -0.63 6.21
N THR A 79 -23.70 0.21 7.25
CA THR A 79 -23.40 -0.27 8.60
C THR A 79 -24.58 -1.03 9.20
N ALA A 80 -25.80 -0.51 9.06
CA ALA A 80 -27.00 -1.21 9.52
C ALA A 80 -27.16 -2.57 8.82
N THR A 81 -26.93 -2.61 7.51
CA THR A 81 -26.93 -3.84 6.70
C THR A 81 -25.91 -4.85 7.21
N HIS A 82 -24.67 -4.42 7.49
CA HIS A 82 -23.62 -5.28 8.02
C HIS A 82 -24.03 -5.89 9.37
N ARG A 83 -24.58 -5.08 10.29
CA ARG A 83 -25.03 -5.56 11.60
C ARG A 83 -26.18 -6.57 11.48
N VAL A 84 -27.15 -6.34 10.60
CA VAL A 84 -28.20 -7.32 10.30
C VAL A 84 -27.61 -8.60 9.71
N GLY A 85 -26.60 -8.49 8.84
CA GLY A 85 -25.87 -9.64 8.30
C GLY A 85 -25.15 -10.46 9.38
N ILE A 86 -24.55 -9.81 10.38
CA ILE A 86 -23.96 -10.48 11.55
C ILE A 86 -25.03 -11.28 12.31
N LEU A 87 -26.17 -10.65 12.62
CA LEU A 87 -27.28 -11.33 13.30
C LEU A 87 -27.78 -12.54 12.49
N LYS A 88 -27.89 -12.40 11.17
CA LYS A 88 -28.25 -13.52 10.28
C LYS A 88 -27.28 -14.69 10.41
N THR A 89 -25.97 -14.42 10.43
CA THR A 89 -24.95 -15.46 10.61
C THR A 89 -25.08 -16.16 11.96
N LEU A 90 -25.22 -15.39 13.05
CA LEU A 90 -25.34 -15.94 14.40
C LEU A 90 -26.63 -16.74 14.57
N PHE A 91 -27.78 -16.24 14.11
CA PHE A 91 -29.04 -16.97 14.19
C PHE A 91 -29.08 -18.24 13.34
N ASN A 92 -28.30 -18.33 12.25
CA ASN A 92 -28.14 -19.60 11.52
C ASN A 92 -27.45 -20.66 12.39
N VAL A 93 -26.46 -20.29 13.20
CA VAL A 93 -25.88 -21.20 14.19
C VAL A 93 -26.92 -21.58 15.23
N GLY A 94 -27.69 -20.61 15.72
CA GLY A 94 -28.75 -20.87 16.69
C GLY A 94 -29.80 -21.86 16.22
N ILE A 95 -30.17 -21.87 14.94
CA ILE A 95 -31.03 -22.93 14.38
C ILE A 95 -30.35 -24.30 14.45
N GLY A 96 -29.07 -24.38 14.07
CA GLY A 96 -28.34 -25.64 14.06
C GLY A 96 -28.18 -26.29 15.43
N TYR A 97 -28.31 -25.49 16.50
CA TYR A 97 -28.31 -25.93 17.90
C TYR A 97 -29.71 -25.84 18.54
N GLU A 98 -30.77 -25.70 17.74
CA GLU A 98 -32.17 -25.65 18.18
C GLU A 98 -32.51 -24.54 19.20
N LEU A 99 -31.66 -23.51 19.29
CA LEU A 99 -31.87 -22.31 20.14
C LEU A 99 -32.90 -21.34 19.54
N LEU A 100 -33.12 -21.42 18.22
CA LEU A 100 -34.14 -20.66 17.50
C LEU A 100 -34.89 -21.58 16.53
N PRO A 101 -36.22 -21.43 16.39
CA PRO A 101 -37.00 -22.23 15.45
C PRO A 101 -36.78 -21.81 13.99
N VAL A 102 -36.51 -20.53 13.75
CA VAL A 102 -36.29 -19.94 12.42
C VAL A 102 -35.31 -18.78 12.51
N ASN A 103 -34.74 -18.36 11.37
CA ASN A 103 -33.81 -17.24 11.34
C ASN A 103 -34.60 -15.94 11.03
N PRO A 104 -34.79 -15.06 12.02
CA PRO A 104 -35.60 -13.86 11.86
C PRO A 104 -34.97 -12.82 10.92
N ALA A 105 -33.68 -12.94 10.59
CA ALA A 105 -32.93 -11.97 9.80
C ALA A 105 -32.86 -12.27 8.28
N VAL A 106 -33.32 -13.43 7.80
CA VAL A 106 -33.14 -13.86 6.39
C VAL A 106 -33.79 -12.92 5.38
N GLN A 107 -35.01 -12.43 5.67
CA GLN A 107 -35.82 -11.61 4.76
C GLN A 107 -35.88 -10.12 5.17
N VAL A 108 -34.97 -9.68 6.04
CA VAL A 108 -34.91 -8.27 6.43
C VAL A 108 -34.30 -7.48 5.28
N LYS A 109 -35.16 -6.82 4.50
CA LYS A 109 -34.73 -5.90 3.44
C LYS A 109 -33.82 -4.85 4.06
N THR A 110 -32.68 -4.59 3.44
CA THR A 110 -31.77 -3.54 3.87
C THR A 110 -31.71 -2.52 2.74
N ALA A 111 -32.03 -1.26 3.05
CA ALA A 111 -31.90 -0.20 2.06
C ALA A 111 -30.42 -0.08 1.70
N ARG A 112 -30.05 -0.42 0.46
CA ARG A 112 -28.70 -0.19 -0.05
C ARG A 112 -28.57 1.29 -0.39
N GLN A 113 -28.41 2.16 0.61
CA GLN A 113 -27.80 3.44 0.32
C GLN A 113 -26.29 3.24 0.23
N HIS A 114 -25.78 3.26 -0.99
CA HIS A 114 -24.35 3.38 -1.22
C HIS A 114 -23.92 4.76 -0.72
N GLY A 115 -23.25 4.82 0.44
CA GLY A 115 -22.52 6.03 0.81
C GLY A 115 -21.61 6.45 -0.35
N LYS A 116 -21.41 7.76 -0.56
CA LYS A 116 -20.61 8.26 -1.69
C LYS A 116 -19.25 7.56 -1.71
N ALA A 117 -18.98 6.75 -2.73
CA ALA A 117 -17.79 5.90 -2.82
C ALA A 117 -16.50 6.73 -2.67
N ARG A 118 -15.44 6.16 -2.09
CA ARG A 118 -14.12 6.81 -2.14
C ARG A 118 -13.72 7.02 -3.59
N ILE A 119 -13.02 8.11 -3.87
CA ILE A 119 -12.58 8.48 -5.22
C ILE A 119 -11.06 8.52 -5.28
N PRO A 120 -10.46 8.26 -6.45
CA PRO A 120 -9.03 8.46 -6.66
C PRO A 120 -8.65 9.93 -6.44
N PHE A 121 -7.37 10.16 -6.17
CA PHE A 121 -6.75 11.48 -6.30
C PHE A 121 -6.60 11.85 -7.78
N SER A 122 -6.91 13.10 -8.13
CA SER A 122 -6.60 13.70 -9.44
C SER A 122 -5.13 14.12 -9.49
N ALA A 123 -4.63 14.44 -10.69
CA ALA A 123 -3.28 15.00 -10.86
C ALA A 123 -3.06 16.25 -9.98
N ASP A 124 -4.02 17.18 -9.94
CA ASP A 124 -3.98 18.36 -9.05
C ASP A 124 -3.86 17.96 -7.56
N ASP A 125 -4.62 16.97 -7.09
CA ASP A 125 -4.50 16.53 -5.70
C ASP A 125 -3.11 15.99 -5.42
N LEU A 126 -2.56 15.16 -6.33
CA LEU A 126 -1.25 14.54 -6.16
C LEU A 126 -0.16 15.60 -6.17
N ALA A 127 -0.20 16.54 -7.11
CA ALA A 127 0.70 17.67 -7.16
C ALA A 127 0.67 18.45 -5.84
N ARG A 128 -0.51 18.79 -5.33
CA ARG A 128 -0.67 19.49 -4.04
C ARG A 128 -0.17 18.67 -2.85
N ILE A 129 -0.36 17.36 -2.85
CA ILE A 129 0.14 16.47 -1.80
C ILE A 129 1.67 16.44 -1.83
N PHE A 130 2.31 16.20 -2.98
CA PHE A 130 3.75 15.99 -3.10
C PHE A 130 4.59 17.27 -3.25
N HIS A 131 3.94 18.43 -3.33
CA HIS A 131 4.56 19.76 -3.17
C HIS A 131 4.19 20.42 -1.84
N SER A 132 3.52 19.69 -0.94
CA SER A 132 3.17 20.21 0.38
C SER A 132 4.41 20.32 1.29
N PRO A 133 4.31 21.01 2.45
CA PRO A 133 5.43 21.12 3.38
C PRO A 133 6.06 19.80 3.84
N LEU A 134 5.36 18.66 3.73
CA LEU A 134 5.96 17.35 4.00
C LEU A 134 7.12 17.00 3.07
N TYR A 135 7.13 17.58 1.86
CA TYR A 135 8.03 17.25 0.76
C TYR A 135 8.95 18.41 0.37
N ALA A 136 8.94 19.50 1.15
CA ALA A 136 9.72 20.71 0.90
C ALA A 136 10.86 20.90 1.93
N GLY A 137 11.36 19.82 2.53
CA GLY A 137 12.50 19.86 3.47
C GLY A 137 12.18 20.36 4.89
N HIS A 138 10.91 20.57 5.24
CA HIS A 138 10.53 20.92 6.62
C HIS A 138 10.67 19.73 7.59
N PRO A 139 10.77 19.99 8.92
CA PRO A 139 10.79 18.93 9.92
C PRO A 139 9.58 17.99 9.82
N LEU A 140 9.84 16.69 9.84
CA LEU A 140 8.80 15.67 9.69
C LEU A 140 7.91 15.60 10.94
N PRO A 141 6.57 15.58 10.79
CA PRO A 141 5.66 15.66 11.92
C PRO A 141 5.65 14.37 12.74
N GLN A 142 5.95 14.49 14.03
CA GLN A 142 5.91 13.37 14.98
C GLN A 142 4.53 12.69 15.03
N ALA A 143 3.44 13.47 14.91
CA ALA A 143 2.08 12.94 14.89
C ALA A 143 1.78 12.03 13.67
N GLY A 144 2.58 12.14 12.62
CA GLY A 144 2.53 11.25 11.44
C GLY A 144 3.55 10.13 11.49
N GLY A 145 4.26 9.92 12.60
CA GLY A 145 5.33 8.93 12.70
C GLY A 145 6.59 9.33 11.94
N ARG A 146 6.92 10.63 11.91
CA ARG A 146 8.14 11.19 11.28
C ARG A 146 8.30 10.73 9.83
N GLU A 147 9.24 9.83 9.54
CA GLU A 147 9.57 9.30 8.21
C GLU A 147 8.37 8.59 7.57
N ALA A 148 7.47 8.01 8.38
CA ALA A 148 6.22 7.44 7.88
C ALA A 148 5.31 8.49 7.22
N ALA A 149 5.33 9.75 7.71
CA ALA A 149 4.56 10.84 7.10
C ALA A 149 5.03 11.17 5.69
N TYR A 150 6.32 11.01 5.42
CA TYR A 150 6.94 11.22 4.12
C TYR A 150 6.73 10.01 3.19
N TRP A 151 7.07 8.81 3.68
CA TRP A 151 7.16 7.61 2.85
C TRP A 151 5.84 6.89 2.63
N LEU A 152 4.91 6.84 3.59
CA LEU A 152 3.67 6.08 3.41
C LEU A 152 2.82 6.60 2.23
N PRO A 153 2.66 7.91 1.98
CA PRO A 153 1.96 8.39 0.79
C PRO A 153 2.67 8.05 -0.52
N LEU A 154 4.00 8.18 -0.58
CA LEU A 154 4.80 7.79 -1.77
C LEU A 154 4.67 6.29 -2.04
N LEU A 155 4.88 5.45 -1.02
CA LEU A 155 4.74 4.00 -1.14
C LEU A 155 3.32 3.63 -1.55
N ALA A 156 2.28 4.24 -0.98
CA ALA A 156 0.90 3.94 -1.36
C ALA A 156 0.61 4.32 -2.82
N LEU A 157 1.20 5.41 -3.32
CA LEU A 157 1.06 5.85 -4.71
C LEU A 157 1.66 4.85 -5.70
N PHE A 158 2.79 4.22 -5.35
CA PHE A 158 3.53 3.32 -6.24
C PHE A 158 3.32 1.84 -5.97
N THR A 159 2.51 1.47 -4.96
CA THR A 159 2.24 0.05 -4.64
C THR A 159 0.75 -0.28 -4.57
N GLY A 160 -0.11 0.74 -4.42
CA GLY A 160 -1.52 0.57 -4.13
C GLY A 160 -1.81 -0.18 -2.81
N ALA A 161 -0.82 -0.37 -1.93
CA ALA A 161 -0.97 -1.12 -0.70
C ALA A 161 -1.88 -0.41 0.32
N ARG A 162 -2.47 -1.19 1.24
CA ARG A 162 -3.28 -0.62 2.32
C ARG A 162 -2.36 0.05 3.34
N VAL A 163 -2.86 1.09 4.00
CA VAL A 163 -2.09 1.82 5.04
C VAL A 163 -1.54 0.90 6.13
N GLU A 164 -2.32 -0.07 6.59
CA GLU A 164 -1.89 -1.01 7.62
C GLU A 164 -0.80 -1.95 7.10
N GLU A 165 -0.90 -2.37 5.83
CA GLU A 165 0.10 -3.26 5.22
C GLU A 165 1.46 -2.55 5.12
N LEU A 166 1.47 -1.26 4.75
CA LEU A 166 2.70 -0.47 4.71
C LEU A 166 3.21 -0.10 6.11
N ALA A 167 2.31 0.27 7.01
CA ALA A 167 2.65 0.70 8.36
C ALA A 167 3.26 -0.41 9.22
N GLN A 168 2.92 -1.67 8.96
CA GLN A 168 3.43 -2.83 9.70
C GLN A 168 4.68 -3.48 9.05
N LEU A 169 5.19 -2.95 7.94
CA LEU A 169 6.36 -3.51 7.27
C LEU A 169 7.56 -3.57 8.23
N LEU A 170 8.27 -4.68 8.20
CA LEU A 170 9.59 -4.82 8.80
C LEU A 170 10.65 -4.39 7.81
N VAL A 171 11.84 -4.07 8.32
CA VAL A 171 13.01 -3.82 7.47
C VAL A 171 13.30 -5.03 6.58
N LYS A 172 13.23 -6.25 7.15
CA LYS A 172 13.45 -7.52 6.43
C LYS A 172 12.43 -7.82 5.31
N ASP A 173 11.32 -7.09 5.27
CA ASP A 173 10.32 -7.22 4.21
C ASP A 173 10.72 -6.46 2.95
N VAL A 174 11.72 -5.57 3.01
CA VAL A 174 12.35 -4.98 1.83
C VAL A 174 13.45 -5.93 1.36
N ARG A 175 13.17 -6.64 0.27
CA ARG A 175 14.05 -7.67 -0.28
C ARG A 175 14.63 -7.23 -1.61
N HIS A 176 15.65 -7.93 -2.07
CA HIS A 176 16.34 -7.65 -3.31
C HIS A 176 16.52 -8.94 -4.11
N VAL A 177 16.26 -8.88 -5.41
CA VAL A 177 16.61 -9.94 -6.36
C VAL A 177 17.75 -9.40 -7.23
N PRO A 178 18.94 -10.03 -7.20
CA PRO A 178 20.00 -9.72 -8.16
C PRO A 178 19.40 -9.77 -9.58
N GLU A 179 19.58 -8.71 -10.38
CA GLU A 179 19.03 -8.50 -11.74
C GLU A 179 17.68 -7.79 -11.85
N LEU A 180 16.70 -8.04 -10.96
CA LEU A 180 15.40 -7.34 -11.04
C LEU A 180 15.35 -6.08 -10.15
N GLY A 181 15.98 -6.13 -8.98
CA GLY A 181 15.99 -5.04 -8.01
C GLY A 181 15.16 -5.31 -6.76
N HIS A 182 14.75 -4.23 -6.09
CA HIS A 182 14.08 -4.30 -4.80
C HIS A 182 12.58 -4.56 -4.90
N TYR A 183 12.02 -5.29 -3.93
CA TYR A 183 10.59 -5.47 -3.78
C TYR A 183 10.17 -5.47 -2.30
N LEU A 184 8.92 -5.11 -2.05
CA LEU A 184 8.26 -5.24 -0.75
C LEU A 184 7.57 -6.59 -0.67
N ASN A 185 7.90 -7.38 0.35
CA ASN A 185 7.22 -8.62 0.69
C ASN A 185 6.09 -8.34 1.68
N ILE A 186 4.87 -8.15 1.19
CA ILE A 186 3.70 -7.93 2.06
C ILE A 186 3.16 -9.30 2.45
N SER A 187 3.52 -9.78 3.64
CA SER A 187 3.08 -11.07 4.18
C SER A 187 2.46 -10.93 5.59
N ASP A 188 1.92 -12.02 6.13
CA ASP A 188 1.58 -12.18 7.56
C ASP A 188 2.49 -13.21 8.25
N GLU A 189 3.70 -13.45 7.70
CA GLU A 189 4.69 -14.38 8.27
C GLU A 189 5.24 -13.89 9.61
N ALA A 190 5.34 -12.57 9.78
CA ALA A 190 5.73 -12.02 11.07
C ALA A 190 4.57 -12.09 12.05
N GLU A 191 4.84 -12.52 13.29
CA GLU A 191 3.83 -12.75 14.35
C GLU A 191 2.85 -11.58 14.58
N HIS A 192 3.29 -10.36 14.32
CA HIS A 192 2.49 -9.14 14.48
C HIS A 192 1.81 -8.67 13.18
N ALA A 193 2.25 -9.16 12.02
CA ALA A 193 1.73 -8.76 10.72
C ALA A 193 0.35 -9.40 10.52
N LYS A 194 -0.65 -8.55 10.25
CA LYS A 194 -2.04 -8.99 10.12
C LYS A 194 -2.58 -8.57 8.77
N LEU A 195 -2.55 -9.49 7.81
CA LEU A 195 -3.18 -9.30 6.49
C LEU A 195 -4.69 -9.48 6.55
N LYS A 196 -5.42 -9.08 5.50
CA LYS A 196 -6.90 -9.19 5.49
C LYS A 196 -7.37 -10.60 5.17
N ASN A 197 -6.67 -11.32 4.30
CA ASN A 197 -6.92 -12.71 3.86
C ASN A 197 -5.62 -13.30 3.29
N ALA A 198 -5.54 -14.62 3.05
CA ALA A 198 -4.33 -15.27 2.51
C ALA A 198 -3.86 -14.63 1.18
N ALA A 199 -4.81 -14.26 0.32
CA ALA A 199 -4.52 -13.59 -0.96
C ALA A 199 -3.97 -12.15 -0.85
N SER A 200 -3.89 -11.58 0.36
CA SER A 200 -3.15 -10.33 0.58
C SER A 200 -1.63 -10.53 0.50
N ARG A 201 -1.14 -11.77 0.69
CA ARG A 201 0.29 -12.10 0.60
C ARG A 201 0.76 -11.85 -0.83
N ARG A 202 1.77 -11.01 -1.00
CA ARG A 202 2.24 -10.62 -2.34
C ARG A 202 3.62 -9.99 -2.29
N ARG A 203 4.26 -9.98 -3.46
CA ARG A 203 5.51 -9.27 -3.72
C ARG A 203 5.20 -8.06 -4.61
N VAL A 204 5.67 -6.88 -4.22
CA VAL A 204 5.43 -5.63 -4.96
C VAL A 204 6.78 -4.97 -5.27
N PRO A 205 7.19 -4.87 -6.54
CA PRO A 205 8.43 -4.21 -6.91
C PRO A 205 8.49 -2.77 -6.39
N VAL A 206 9.66 -2.37 -5.91
CA VAL A 206 9.93 -0.97 -5.55
C VAL A 206 10.14 -0.20 -6.83
N HIS A 207 9.19 0.68 -7.15
CA HIS A 207 9.24 1.48 -8.37
C HIS A 207 10.53 2.34 -8.44
N PRO A 208 11.16 2.51 -9.62
CA PRO A 208 12.39 3.29 -9.77
C PRO A 208 12.33 4.71 -9.22
N VAL A 209 11.17 5.38 -9.30
CA VAL A 209 10.97 6.71 -8.68
C VAL A 209 11.15 6.67 -7.15
N LEU A 210 10.74 5.60 -6.47
CA LEU A 210 10.97 5.48 -5.02
C LEU A 210 12.47 5.34 -4.70
N VAL A 211 13.19 4.58 -5.53
CA VAL A 211 14.65 4.45 -5.43
C VAL A 211 15.31 5.81 -5.66
N ALA A 212 14.86 6.55 -6.68
CA ALA A 212 15.33 7.90 -6.98
C ALA A 212 15.10 8.89 -5.83
N CYS A 213 13.95 8.79 -5.15
CA CYS A 213 13.66 9.58 -3.95
C CYS A 213 14.52 9.20 -2.72
N GLY A 214 15.32 8.13 -2.79
CA GLY A 214 16.18 7.65 -1.71
C GLY A 214 15.50 6.69 -0.73
N PHE A 215 14.49 5.93 -1.17
CA PHE A 215 13.81 4.97 -0.29
C PHE A 215 14.75 3.89 0.23
N ILE A 216 15.66 3.39 -0.60
CA ILE A 216 16.61 2.35 -0.20
C ILE A 216 17.63 2.89 0.82
N ASP A 217 18.06 4.15 0.69
CA ASP A 217 18.93 4.80 1.69
C ASP A 217 18.22 4.88 3.05
N TYR A 218 16.94 5.23 3.04
CA TYR A 218 16.14 5.24 4.26
C TYR A 218 16.06 3.85 4.89
N VAL A 219 15.82 2.80 4.09
CA VAL A 219 15.82 1.41 4.58
C VAL A 219 17.16 1.05 5.25
N GLN A 220 18.29 1.49 4.67
CA GLN A 220 19.61 1.26 5.26
C GLN A 220 19.83 2.07 6.56
N GLN A 221 19.31 3.29 6.65
CA GLN A 221 19.39 4.11 7.86
C GLN A 221 18.66 3.48 9.05
N VAL A 222 17.57 2.75 8.78
CA VAL A 222 16.78 2.08 9.82
C VAL A 222 17.06 0.58 9.90
N LYS A 223 18.16 0.09 9.30
CA LYS A 223 18.42 -1.35 9.15
C LYS A 223 18.42 -2.15 10.47
N ASP A 224 18.87 -1.50 11.55
CA ASP A 224 18.95 -2.10 12.89
C ASP A 224 17.61 -2.02 13.66
N SER A 225 16.61 -1.34 13.09
CA SER A 225 15.24 -1.33 13.61
C SER A 225 14.48 -2.58 13.19
N ARG A 226 13.57 -3.04 14.05
CA ARG A 226 12.63 -4.11 13.70
C ARG A 226 11.67 -3.66 12.59
N PHE A 227 10.94 -2.58 12.85
CA PHE A 227 9.96 -2.01 11.93
C PHE A 227 10.62 -1.06 10.93
N LEU A 228 10.13 -1.06 9.69
CA LEU A 228 10.53 -0.08 8.68
C LEU A 228 10.16 1.34 9.12
N PHE A 229 9.06 1.51 9.86
CA PHE A 229 8.60 2.79 10.41
C PHE A 229 8.55 2.75 11.94
N PRO A 230 9.69 2.85 12.65
CA PRO A 230 9.77 2.61 14.09
C PRO A 230 9.01 3.65 14.93
N HIS A 231 8.73 4.83 14.38
CA HIS A 231 8.05 5.93 15.09
C HIS A 231 6.52 5.86 15.04
N LEU A 232 5.93 4.89 14.34
CA LEU A 232 4.48 4.68 14.35
C LEU A 232 4.03 4.08 15.68
N LYS A 233 2.90 4.58 16.19
CA LYS A 233 2.29 4.09 17.43
C LYS A 233 1.05 3.26 17.13
N PRO A 234 0.86 2.10 17.77
CA PRO A 234 -0.35 1.32 17.62
C PRO A 234 -1.53 2.07 18.24
N ASN A 235 -2.70 1.96 17.61
CA ASN A 235 -3.96 2.42 18.19
C ASN A 235 -4.45 1.43 19.28
N PRO A 236 -5.57 1.71 19.98
CA PRO A 236 -6.09 0.80 21.02
C PRO A 236 -6.49 -0.59 20.52
N ARG A 237 -6.55 -0.79 19.19
CA ARG A 237 -6.81 -2.08 18.54
C ARG A 237 -5.52 -2.77 18.07
N GLY A 238 -4.35 -2.26 18.45
CA GLY A 238 -3.04 -2.78 18.06
C GLY A 238 -2.65 -2.51 16.60
N LYS A 239 -3.31 -1.56 15.91
CA LYS A 239 -3.08 -1.26 14.49
C LYS A 239 -2.16 -0.05 14.31
N LEU A 240 -1.12 -0.16 13.49
CA LEU A 240 -0.10 0.89 13.29
C LEU A 240 -0.56 1.98 12.31
N GLY A 241 -1.36 1.62 11.30
CA GLY A 241 -1.88 2.56 10.30
C GLY A 241 -3.07 3.40 10.76
N GLY A 242 -3.64 3.08 11.95
CA GLY A 242 -4.85 3.72 12.46
C GLY A 242 -4.67 5.21 12.78
N TYR A 243 -3.71 5.54 13.65
CA TYR A 243 -3.41 6.94 13.96
C TYR A 243 -2.83 7.69 12.77
N PHE A 244 -2.02 7.02 11.94
CA PHE A 244 -1.53 7.58 10.70
C PHE A 244 -2.66 8.04 9.77
N SER A 245 -3.69 7.20 9.58
CA SER A 245 -4.84 7.54 8.73
C SER A 245 -5.59 8.79 9.22
N ASN A 246 -5.71 8.94 10.54
CA ASN A 246 -6.31 10.14 11.16
C ASN A 246 -5.42 11.37 10.99
N PHE A 247 -4.11 11.22 11.18
CA PHE A 247 -3.14 12.26 10.89
C PHE A 247 -3.23 12.72 9.44
N PHE A 248 -3.11 11.79 8.48
CA PHE A 248 -3.11 12.10 7.05
C PHE A 248 -4.43 12.74 6.61
N SER A 249 -5.56 12.26 7.14
CA SER A 249 -6.86 12.90 6.88
C SER A 249 -6.89 14.35 7.34
N ARG A 250 -6.36 14.66 8.53
CA ARG A 250 -6.24 16.06 9.01
C ARG A 250 -5.25 16.86 8.16
N TYR A 251 -4.14 16.25 7.77
CA TYR A 251 -3.12 16.86 6.91
C TYR A 251 -3.70 17.29 5.56
N LEU A 252 -4.43 16.39 4.88
CA LEU A 252 -5.11 16.69 3.62
C LEU A 252 -6.04 17.90 3.73
N ARG A 253 -6.85 17.98 4.81
CA ARG A 253 -7.83 19.05 4.99
C ARG A 253 -7.19 20.38 5.38
N ARG A 254 -6.26 20.36 6.33
CA ARG A 254 -5.73 21.58 6.96
C ARG A 254 -4.50 22.14 6.29
N ARG A 255 -3.62 21.28 5.75
CA ARG A 255 -2.34 21.69 5.14
C ARG A 255 -2.41 21.66 3.63
N VAL A 256 -2.88 20.55 3.03
CA VAL A 256 -2.96 20.40 1.57
C VAL A 256 -4.20 21.10 0.97
N ARG A 257 -5.23 21.36 1.80
CA ARG A 257 -6.52 21.99 1.42
C ARG A 257 -7.38 21.15 0.47
N ILE A 258 -7.22 19.84 0.44
CA ILE A 258 -8.13 18.93 -0.26
C ILE A 258 -9.30 18.64 0.68
N THR A 259 -10.44 19.33 0.53
CA THR A 259 -11.55 19.30 1.50
C THR A 259 -12.57 18.18 1.29
N ASN A 260 -12.59 17.56 0.11
CA ASN A 260 -13.51 16.48 -0.23
C ASN A 260 -13.27 15.27 0.70
N LYS A 261 -14.25 14.99 1.58
CA LYS A 261 -14.16 13.91 2.59
C LYS A 261 -14.06 12.51 1.99
N ARG A 262 -14.36 12.33 0.70
CA ARG A 262 -14.21 11.05 -0.03
C ARG A 262 -12.76 10.74 -0.41
N LYS A 263 -11.86 11.73 -0.37
CA LYS A 263 -10.43 11.59 -0.63
C LYS A 263 -9.68 11.35 0.68
N VAL A 264 -9.21 10.12 0.89
CA VAL A 264 -8.54 9.66 2.11
C VAL A 264 -7.28 8.88 1.73
N PHE A 265 -6.50 8.36 2.68
CA PHE A 265 -5.29 7.59 2.34
C PHE A 265 -5.56 6.43 1.36
N HIS A 266 -6.71 5.74 1.51
CA HIS A 266 -7.09 4.66 0.58
C HIS A 266 -7.34 5.12 -0.87
N SER A 267 -7.49 6.42 -1.12
CA SER A 267 -7.59 6.98 -2.46
C SER A 267 -6.33 6.74 -3.29
N PHE A 268 -5.15 6.59 -2.67
CA PHE A 268 -3.93 6.20 -3.39
C PHE A 268 -4.07 4.86 -4.09
N ARG A 269 -4.72 3.87 -3.46
CA ARG A 269 -4.97 2.57 -4.09
C ARG A 269 -5.91 2.68 -5.29
N HIS A 270 -6.92 3.54 -5.22
CA HIS A 270 -7.80 3.80 -6.36
C HIS A 270 -7.01 4.45 -7.50
N THR A 271 -6.22 5.48 -7.20
CA THR A 271 -5.31 6.13 -8.15
C THR A 271 -4.35 5.13 -8.79
N PHE A 272 -3.73 4.25 -8.01
CA PHE A 272 -2.82 3.21 -8.51
C PHE A 272 -3.52 2.30 -9.53
N LYS A 273 -4.70 1.74 -9.20
CA LYS A 273 -5.44 0.89 -10.14
C LYS A 273 -5.84 1.64 -11.41
N ASP A 274 -6.25 2.89 -11.29
CA ASP A 274 -6.64 3.71 -12.43
C ASP A 274 -5.44 4.03 -13.33
N ALA A 275 -4.27 4.32 -12.75
CA ALA A 275 -3.03 4.49 -13.49
C ALA A 275 -2.61 3.20 -14.20
N CYS A 276 -2.65 2.04 -13.53
CA CYS A 276 -2.37 0.75 -14.15
C CYS A 276 -3.22 0.50 -15.40
N ARG A 277 -4.53 0.77 -15.32
CA ARG A 277 -5.45 0.61 -16.46
C ARG A 277 -5.11 1.56 -17.61
N LYS A 278 -4.78 2.82 -17.30
CA LYS A 278 -4.41 3.83 -18.30
C LYS A 278 -3.16 3.42 -19.10
N VAL A 279 -2.17 2.82 -18.45
CA VAL A 279 -0.92 2.38 -19.11
C VAL A 279 -0.99 0.93 -19.63
N GLY A 280 -2.16 0.30 -19.63
CA GLY A 280 -2.36 -1.05 -20.17
C GLY A 280 -1.67 -2.16 -19.38
N ILE A 281 -1.53 -2.01 -18.05
CA ILE A 281 -1.15 -3.13 -17.17
C ILE A 281 -2.37 -4.02 -16.97
N GLU A 282 -2.21 -5.31 -17.28
CA GLU A 282 -3.29 -6.29 -17.24
C GLU A 282 -3.92 -6.43 -15.85
N GLU A 283 -5.21 -6.75 -15.81
CA GLU A 283 -5.98 -6.86 -14.57
C GLU A 283 -5.36 -7.88 -13.61
N ALA A 284 -4.93 -9.03 -14.12
CA ALA A 284 -4.29 -10.08 -13.33
C ALA A 284 -3.03 -9.57 -12.62
N VAL A 285 -2.20 -8.79 -13.32
CA VAL A 285 -0.96 -8.23 -12.79
C VAL A 285 -1.25 -7.17 -11.73
N HIS A 286 -2.14 -6.21 -12.01
CA HIS A 286 -2.45 -5.19 -11.01
C HIS A 286 -3.23 -5.74 -9.81
N ASP A 287 -4.00 -6.81 -9.98
CA ASP A 287 -4.65 -7.52 -8.88
C ASP A 287 -3.63 -8.27 -8.02
N ALA A 288 -2.60 -8.87 -8.63
CA ALA A 288 -1.45 -9.45 -7.92
C ALA A 288 -0.68 -8.38 -7.14
N LEU A 289 -0.36 -7.24 -7.76
CA LEU A 289 0.33 -6.10 -7.11
C LEU A 289 -0.47 -5.52 -5.94
N THR A 290 -1.81 -5.52 -6.04
CA THR A 290 -2.68 -4.93 -5.03
C THR A 290 -3.21 -5.94 -4.01
N GLY A 291 -3.12 -7.25 -4.25
CA GLY A 291 -3.69 -8.28 -3.38
C GLY A 291 -5.22 -8.34 -3.47
N HIS A 292 -5.77 -8.27 -4.68
CA HIS A 292 -7.17 -8.61 -4.94
C HIS A 292 -7.25 -10.07 -5.41
N THR A 293 -8.31 -10.78 -5.01
CA THR A 293 -8.71 -12.05 -5.60
C THR A 293 -9.77 -11.78 -6.64
N GLY A 294 -9.57 -12.24 -7.87
CA GLY A 294 -10.69 -12.29 -8.82
C GLY A 294 -11.70 -13.37 -8.41
N ASN A 295 -12.89 -13.33 -9.02
CA ASN A 295 -13.98 -14.26 -8.69
C ASN A 295 -13.78 -15.69 -9.23
N ALA A 296 -12.75 -15.91 -10.06
CA ALA A 296 -12.47 -17.21 -10.68
C ALA A 296 -11.59 -18.10 -9.77
N VAL A 297 -11.93 -19.39 -9.69
CA VAL A 297 -11.22 -20.42 -8.91
C VAL A 297 -9.74 -20.53 -9.29
N SER A 298 -9.39 -20.26 -10.56
CA SER A 298 -7.99 -20.24 -11.05
C SER A 298 -7.13 -19.10 -10.49
N ARG A 299 -7.73 -18.03 -9.92
CA ARG A 299 -7.01 -16.92 -9.28
C ARG A 299 -6.80 -17.13 -7.78
N GLN A 300 -6.99 -18.36 -7.29
CA GLN A 300 -6.73 -18.76 -5.89
C GLN A 300 -5.27 -19.18 -5.64
N TYR A 301 -4.47 -19.43 -6.69
CA TYR A 301 -3.02 -19.55 -6.55
C TYR A 301 -2.49 -18.21 -6.02
N GLY A 302 -1.99 -18.22 -4.77
CA GLY A 302 -1.73 -17.01 -4.00
C GLY A 302 -0.89 -15.98 -4.76
N ASN A 303 -1.24 -14.70 -4.63
CA ASN A 303 -0.50 -13.58 -5.24
C ASN A 303 0.99 -13.57 -4.85
N GLU A 304 1.37 -14.26 -3.78
CA GLU A 304 2.76 -14.48 -3.38
C GLU A 304 3.55 -15.34 -4.37
N LEU A 305 2.92 -16.22 -5.13
CA LEU A 305 3.57 -17.11 -6.12
C LEU A 305 3.63 -16.50 -7.52
N TYR A 306 3.02 -15.33 -7.74
CA TYR A 306 3.04 -14.65 -9.03
C TYR A 306 4.50 -14.35 -9.45
N PRO A 307 4.95 -14.69 -10.68
CA PRO A 307 6.33 -14.46 -11.13
C PRO A 307 6.75 -13.00 -10.95
N LEU A 308 8.02 -12.75 -10.62
CA LEU A 308 8.47 -11.39 -10.32
C LEU A 308 8.67 -10.56 -11.59
N GLU A 309 9.16 -11.17 -12.65
CA GLU A 309 9.53 -10.54 -13.92
C GLU A 309 8.36 -9.75 -14.51
N PRO A 310 7.12 -10.29 -14.63
CA PRO A 310 5.98 -9.53 -15.12
C PRO A 310 5.56 -8.41 -14.16
N LEU A 311 5.77 -8.56 -12.86
CA LEU A 311 5.49 -7.51 -11.87
C LEU A 311 6.47 -6.35 -12.04
N PHE A 312 7.77 -6.64 -12.17
CA PHE A 312 8.80 -5.63 -12.42
C PHE A 312 8.55 -4.91 -13.76
N ALA A 313 8.33 -5.65 -14.85
CA ALA A 313 8.01 -5.08 -16.16
C ALA A 313 6.73 -4.23 -16.16
N ALA A 314 5.72 -4.59 -15.35
CA ALA A 314 4.54 -3.76 -15.17
C ALA A 314 4.86 -2.48 -14.39
N MET A 315 5.66 -2.57 -13.32
CA MET A 315 6.07 -1.40 -12.55
C MET A 315 6.99 -0.47 -13.34
N GLU A 316 7.76 -0.95 -14.32
CA GLU A 316 8.52 -0.08 -15.24
C GLU A 316 7.62 0.73 -16.18
N ARG A 317 6.47 0.17 -16.56
CA ARG A 317 5.45 0.84 -17.38
C ARG A 317 4.53 1.74 -16.56
N TYR A 318 4.47 1.52 -15.26
CA TYR A 318 3.60 2.28 -14.37
C TYR A 318 4.01 3.75 -14.39
N ASP A 319 3.07 4.61 -14.78
CA ASP A 319 3.26 6.05 -14.80
C ASP A 319 1.98 6.76 -14.39
N ILE A 320 2.14 7.94 -13.79
CA ILE A 320 1.03 8.81 -13.44
C ILE A 320 1.19 10.07 -14.26
N ALA A 321 0.43 10.15 -15.35
CA ALA A 321 0.42 11.30 -16.22
C ALA A 321 0.22 12.61 -15.42
N ASP A 322 0.98 13.64 -15.81
CA ASP A 322 0.92 14.99 -15.26
C ASP A 322 1.31 15.12 -13.78
N LEU A 323 2.06 14.16 -13.24
CA LEU A 323 2.67 14.25 -11.91
C LEU A 323 4.20 14.34 -12.03
N ASP A 324 4.75 15.51 -11.73
CA ASP A 324 6.19 15.67 -11.55
C ASP A 324 6.59 15.49 -10.08
N LEU A 325 7.58 14.62 -9.85
CA LEU A 325 8.20 14.37 -8.54
C LEU A 325 9.72 14.62 -8.58
N SER A 326 10.21 15.22 -9.66
CA SER A 326 11.63 15.52 -9.93
C SER A 326 12.37 16.13 -8.75
N HIS A 327 11.74 17.08 -8.07
CA HIS A 327 12.27 17.82 -6.93
C HIS A 327 12.52 16.95 -5.69
N LEU A 328 11.99 15.72 -5.67
CA LEU A 328 12.20 14.77 -4.57
C LEU A 328 13.37 13.82 -4.83
N TYR A 329 13.94 13.84 -6.03
CA TYR A 329 14.95 12.88 -6.43
C TYR A 329 16.30 13.25 -5.81
N LYS A 330 16.91 12.28 -5.12
CA LYS A 330 18.29 12.38 -4.62
C LYS A 330 19.31 11.82 -5.61
N ARG A 331 18.83 11.11 -6.63
CA ARG A 331 19.59 10.48 -7.70
C ARG A 331 18.71 10.37 -8.96
N PRO A 332 19.29 10.22 -10.16
CA PRO A 332 18.56 9.87 -11.37
C PRO A 332 17.60 8.68 -11.18
N VAL A 333 16.46 8.72 -11.88
CA VAL A 333 15.60 7.53 -12.00
C VAL A 333 16.32 6.54 -12.89
N ALA A 334 16.85 5.48 -12.30
CA ALA A 334 17.37 4.33 -13.03
C ALA A 334 16.19 3.65 -13.75
N LYS A 335 15.91 4.04 -14.99
CA LYS A 335 15.21 3.17 -15.92
C LYS A 335 16.24 2.18 -16.47
N PRO A 336 15.87 0.91 -16.73
CA PRO A 336 16.73 0.05 -17.52
C PRO A 336 17.04 0.80 -18.80
N LEU A 337 18.32 1.07 -19.03
CA LEU A 337 18.73 1.73 -20.24
C LEU A 337 18.47 0.75 -21.37
N ARG A 338 17.53 1.08 -22.25
CA ARG A 338 17.36 0.28 -23.47
C ARG A 338 18.63 0.50 -24.28
N ALA A 339 19.12 -0.52 -24.99
CA ALA A 339 20.32 -0.39 -25.82
C ALA A 339 20.25 0.82 -26.79
N GLY A 340 19.04 1.19 -27.25
CA GLY A 340 18.81 2.37 -28.09
C GLY A 340 18.88 3.73 -27.37
N ASP A 341 18.82 3.74 -26.04
CA ASP A 341 18.87 4.94 -25.18
C ASP A 341 20.30 5.26 -24.72
N ILE A 342 21.29 4.46 -25.10
CA ILE A 342 22.69 4.63 -24.70
C ILE A 342 23.47 5.21 -25.88
N ARG A 343 24.36 6.16 -25.59
CA ARG A 343 25.34 6.68 -26.54
C ARG A 343 26.72 6.45 -25.93
N LEU A 344 27.40 5.41 -26.43
CA LEU A 344 28.74 5.06 -25.99
C LEU A 344 29.66 6.26 -26.23
N ILE A 345 30.45 6.66 -25.23
CA ILE A 345 31.43 7.76 -25.34
C ILE A 345 32.87 7.28 -25.24
N ALA A 346 33.13 6.19 -24.51
CA ALA A 346 34.46 5.59 -24.39
C ALA A 346 34.36 4.09 -24.07
N ALA A 347 35.45 3.36 -24.29
CA ALA A 347 35.59 1.96 -23.89
C ALA A 347 37.04 1.70 -23.49
N PHE A 348 37.26 1.14 -22.30
CA PHE A 348 38.60 0.84 -21.79
C PHE A 348 38.56 -0.26 -20.74
N TYR A 349 39.59 -1.11 -20.70
CA TYR A 349 39.75 -2.15 -19.69
C TYR A 349 38.49 -3.01 -19.43
N GLY A 350 37.71 -3.32 -20.47
CA GLY A 350 36.45 -4.08 -20.36
C GLY A 350 35.27 -3.32 -19.76
N VAL A 351 35.37 -2.00 -19.62
CA VAL A 351 34.28 -1.10 -19.24
C VAL A 351 33.85 -0.29 -20.46
N LEU A 352 32.55 -0.26 -20.71
CA LEU A 352 31.92 0.64 -21.67
C LEU A 352 31.36 1.83 -20.90
N VAL A 353 31.73 3.05 -21.30
CA VAL A 353 31.23 4.29 -20.69
C VAL A 353 30.35 5.03 -21.70
N ALA A 354 29.20 5.48 -21.26
CA ALA A 354 28.18 6.06 -22.11
C ALA A 354 27.40 7.21 -21.45
N PHE A 355 26.74 8.02 -22.27
CA PHE A 355 25.67 8.91 -21.85
C PHE A 355 24.29 8.36 -22.23
N THR A 356 23.25 8.85 -21.57
CA THR A 356 21.87 8.44 -21.81
C THR A 356 21.19 9.45 -22.75
N ALA A 357 20.65 8.98 -23.87
CA ALA A 357 19.89 9.79 -24.83
C ALA A 357 18.41 9.98 -24.43
N ALA A 358 17.90 9.19 -23.48
CA ALA A 358 16.51 9.25 -23.06
C ALA A 358 16.25 10.45 -22.11
N ARG A 359 15.53 11.46 -22.61
CA ARG A 359 14.90 12.57 -21.85
C ARG A 359 15.74 13.07 -20.66
N VAL A 360 16.96 13.53 -20.92
CA VAL A 360 17.75 14.28 -19.94
C VAL A 360 17.03 15.60 -19.65
N ARG A 361 16.40 15.71 -18.47
CA ARG A 361 15.72 16.95 -18.06
C ARG A 361 16.70 18.11 -17.93
N ARG A 362 16.24 19.36 -18.07
CA ARG A 362 17.06 20.58 -17.98
C ARG A 362 17.84 20.73 -16.65
N ASP A 363 17.33 20.15 -15.57
CA ASP A 363 17.85 20.21 -14.20
C ASP A 363 18.72 19.00 -13.81
N MET A 364 18.91 18.02 -14.70
CA MET A 364 19.62 16.79 -14.37
C MET A 364 21.13 17.02 -14.30
N ALA A 365 21.74 16.65 -13.17
CA ALA A 365 23.19 16.68 -12.99
C ALA A 365 23.87 15.74 -14.02
N PRO A 366 25.01 16.14 -14.62
CA PRO A 366 25.75 15.32 -15.56
C PRO A 366 26.23 14.02 -14.92
N PHE A 367 25.94 12.89 -15.55
CA PHE A 367 26.40 11.59 -15.09
C PHE A 367 26.72 10.67 -16.27
N VAL A 368 27.67 9.76 -16.08
CA VAL A 368 27.98 8.70 -17.03
C VAL A 368 27.39 7.37 -16.57
N VAL A 369 27.13 6.50 -17.54
CA VAL A 369 26.78 5.10 -17.31
C VAL A 369 28.01 4.26 -17.65
N ALA A 370 28.45 3.43 -16.71
CA ALA A 370 29.49 2.47 -16.91
C ALA A 370 28.92 1.05 -16.91
N LEU A 371 29.21 0.28 -17.95
CA LEU A 371 28.75 -1.09 -18.16
C LEU A 371 29.97 -2.02 -18.20
N CYS A 372 29.93 -3.10 -17.43
CA CYS A 372 30.99 -4.11 -17.38
C CYS A 372 30.34 -5.48 -17.15
N GLU A 373 30.46 -6.38 -18.13
CA GLU A 373 29.82 -7.70 -18.08
C GLU A 373 28.30 -7.59 -17.79
N SER A 374 27.85 -8.10 -16.64
CA SER A 374 26.46 -8.01 -16.14
C SER A 374 26.25 -6.88 -15.11
N ALA A 375 27.28 -6.07 -14.86
CA ALA A 375 27.24 -4.97 -13.90
C ALA A 375 27.08 -3.62 -14.62
N GLU A 376 26.27 -2.73 -14.04
CA GLU A 376 26.11 -1.36 -14.49
C GLU A 376 26.15 -0.39 -13.32
N ALA A 377 26.64 0.82 -13.55
CA ALA A 377 26.64 1.90 -12.58
C ALA A 377 26.41 3.26 -13.26
N GLY A 378 25.62 4.11 -12.61
CA GLY A 378 25.58 5.54 -12.91
C GLY A 378 26.51 6.30 -11.97
N ILE A 379 27.38 7.15 -12.50
CA ILE A 379 28.37 7.91 -11.72
C ILE A 379 28.26 9.38 -12.07
N ASP A 380 28.12 10.22 -11.05
CA ASP A 380 28.04 11.67 -11.18
C ASP A 380 29.39 12.25 -11.67
N VAL A 381 29.37 13.01 -12.76
CA VAL A 381 30.59 13.56 -13.38
C VAL A 381 31.21 14.65 -12.50
N ALA A 382 30.42 15.36 -11.69
CA ALA A 382 30.91 16.47 -10.86
C ALA A 382 31.47 16.00 -9.51
N THR A 383 31.01 14.88 -8.98
CA THR A 383 31.36 14.44 -7.62
C THR A 383 32.00 13.05 -7.57
N ASN A 384 32.02 12.31 -8.69
CA ASN A 384 32.42 10.90 -8.74
C ASN A 384 31.61 9.99 -7.79
N GLN A 385 30.46 10.47 -7.31
CA GLN A 385 29.57 9.68 -6.47
C GLN A 385 28.80 8.68 -7.32
N LEU A 386 28.74 7.45 -6.81
CA LEU A 386 27.89 6.40 -7.36
C LEU A 386 26.41 6.80 -7.17
N LEU A 387 25.73 7.09 -8.27
CA LEU A 387 24.33 7.47 -8.28
C LEU A 387 23.42 6.25 -8.16
N TYR A 388 23.74 5.19 -8.91
CA TYR A 388 23.03 3.91 -8.87
C TYR A 388 23.91 2.77 -9.38
N GLY A 389 23.40 1.55 -9.22
CA GLY A 389 24.06 0.35 -9.71
C GLY A 389 25.27 -0.03 -8.89
N ARG A 390 26.15 -0.86 -9.46
CA ARG A 390 27.41 -1.29 -8.87
C ARG A 390 28.39 -1.65 -9.97
N LEU A 391 29.67 -1.43 -9.71
CA LEU A 391 30.76 -1.98 -10.50
C LEU A 391 31.71 -2.76 -9.57
N PRO A 392 32.44 -3.76 -10.10
CA PRO A 392 33.58 -4.32 -9.40
C PRO A 392 34.53 -3.20 -8.97
N ALA A 393 35.08 -3.28 -7.75
CA ALA A 393 35.81 -2.16 -7.13
C ALA A 393 36.99 -1.66 -7.99
N ASN A 394 37.71 -2.57 -8.65
CA ASN A 394 38.77 -2.23 -9.60
C ASN A 394 38.25 -1.48 -10.83
N LYS A 395 37.07 -1.82 -11.35
CA LYS A 395 36.45 -1.12 -12.48
C LYS A 395 35.93 0.26 -12.07
N LEU A 396 35.31 0.38 -10.90
CA LEU A 396 34.86 1.67 -10.37
C LEU A 396 36.05 2.65 -10.20
N LEU A 397 37.18 2.15 -9.70
CA LEU A 397 38.41 2.95 -9.58
C LEU A 397 38.87 3.50 -10.93
N LEU A 398 38.91 2.65 -11.97
CA LEU A 398 39.30 3.05 -13.33
C LEU A 398 38.33 4.09 -13.91
N VAL A 399 37.03 3.89 -13.74
CA VAL A 399 36.02 4.84 -14.24
C VAL A 399 36.12 6.18 -13.51
N ASN A 400 36.28 6.19 -12.19
CA ASN A 400 36.43 7.43 -11.43
C ASN A 400 37.70 8.19 -11.82
N ALA A 401 38.82 7.49 -11.99
CA ALA A 401 40.06 8.09 -12.47
C ALA A 401 39.90 8.70 -13.87
N TRP A 402 39.21 8.00 -14.78
CA TRP A 402 38.90 8.49 -16.11
C TRP A 402 37.98 9.72 -16.10
N ILE A 403 36.95 9.73 -15.25
CA ILE A 403 36.06 10.89 -15.07
C ILE A 403 36.86 12.11 -14.56
N GLU A 404 37.79 11.92 -13.63
CA GLU A 404 38.65 13.02 -13.14
C GLU A 404 39.48 13.63 -14.26
N LEU A 405 40.10 12.81 -15.10
CA LEU A 405 40.97 13.28 -16.20
C LEU A 405 40.19 14.05 -17.27
N HIS A 406 38.96 13.63 -17.57
CA HIS A 406 38.16 14.17 -18.67
C HIS A 406 36.94 14.98 -18.21
N ARG A 407 36.95 15.47 -16.97
CA ARG A 407 35.78 16.11 -16.34
C ARG A 407 35.23 17.26 -17.19
N GLU A 408 36.08 18.14 -17.66
CA GLU A 408 35.67 19.31 -18.46
C GLU A 408 35.07 18.88 -19.82
N GLU A 409 35.71 17.91 -20.49
CA GLU A 409 35.24 17.35 -21.75
C GLU A 409 33.89 16.64 -21.59
N LEU A 410 33.71 15.90 -20.50
CA LEU A 410 32.46 15.21 -20.18
C LEU A 410 31.32 16.20 -19.92
N LEU A 411 31.60 17.28 -19.18
CA LEU A 411 30.62 18.34 -18.94
C LEU A 411 30.23 19.05 -20.24
N ALA A 412 31.19 19.38 -21.10
CA ALA A 412 30.93 20.00 -22.41
C ALA A 412 30.14 19.06 -23.34
N SER A 413 30.56 17.79 -23.43
CA SER A 413 29.89 16.75 -24.23
C SER A 413 28.46 16.51 -23.75
N TRP A 414 28.23 16.49 -22.43
CA TRP A 414 26.89 16.39 -21.84
C TRP A 414 25.99 17.57 -22.24
N GLN A 415 26.48 18.80 -22.19
CA GLN A 415 25.70 19.97 -22.58
C GLN A 415 25.37 19.95 -24.08
N ALA A 416 26.34 19.59 -24.93
CA ALA A 416 26.13 19.47 -26.37
C ALA A 416 25.10 18.38 -26.70
N GLY A 417 25.30 17.17 -26.19
CA GLY A 417 24.43 16.03 -26.50
C GLY A 417 23.02 16.14 -25.95
N ARG A 418 22.78 16.97 -24.94
CA ARG A 418 21.41 17.30 -24.49
C ARG A 418 20.61 18.14 -25.49
N LEU A 419 21.30 18.92 -26.32
CA LEU A 419 20.67 19.75 -27.35
C LEU A 419 20.49 18.97 -28.66
N THR A 420 21.45 18.12 -29.01
CA THR A 420 21.54 17.48 -30.33
C THR A 420 21.17 15.99 -30.33
N GLY A 421 21.19 15.32 -29.18
CA GLY A 421 21.09 13.86 -29.07
C GLY A 421 22.37 13.10 -29.41
N GLU A 422 23.45 13.82 -29.74
CA GLU A 422 24.75 13.28 -30.11
C GLU A 422 25.83 13.77 -29.15
N TYR A 423 26.55 12.82 -28.54
CA TYR A 423 27.60 13.11 -27.58
C TYR A 423 28.97 12.97 -28.23
N VAL A 424 29.87 13.88 -27.88
CA VAL A 424 31.26 13.84 -28.32
C VAL A 424 31.96 12.67 -27.61
N LYS A 425 32.66 11.84 -28.39
CA LYS A 425 33.53 10.77 -27.90
C LYS A 425 34.68 11.37 -27.09
N VAL A 426 35.03 10.73 -25.99
CA VAL A 426 36.13 11.16 -25.10
C VAL A 426 37.23 10.10 -25.18
N GLU A 427 38.49 10.53 -25.13
CA GLU A 427 39.61 9.59 -25.21
C GLU A 427 39.52 8.54 -24.09
N PRO A 428 39.73 7.24 -24.38
CA PRO A 428 39.68 6.19 -23.37
C PRO A 428 40.88 6.25 -22.43
N LEU A 429 40.70 5.78 -21.19
CA LEU A 429 41.80 5.61 -20.23
C LEU A 429 42.85 4.65 -20.81
N ARG A 430 44.10 5.12 -20.87
CA ARG A 430 45.24 4.34 -21.38
C ARG A 430 46.01 3.68 -20.27
#